data_AF-A0A7R9Y087-F1
#
_entry.id   AF-A0A7R9Y087-F1
#
_cell.length_a   1.000
_cell.length_b   1.000
_cell.length_c   1.000
_cell.angle_alpha   90.00
_cell.angle_beta   90.00
_cell.angle_gamma   90.00
#
_symmetry.space_group_name_H-M   'P 1'
#
loop_
_entity.id
_entity.type
_entity.pdbx_description
1 polymer ?
#
loop_
_entity_poly.entity_id
_entity_poly.type
_entity_poly.pdbx_seq_one_letter_code
_entity_poly.pdbx_strand_id
1 'polypeptide(L)'
;PPRPPLRAARDAAADAAAADAEADVILSSANRPGACLHALSIVLRDACNSGKLNDQAHFYLSMRVNTLSDALGECERIFRTPIPLSYTRHTSRVLMVWLALLPLAMAPVAGWVTMPATALIATLLLGIEEIGIQLEEPFRTLPLGALCSVTARAVDGMYNEHDRI
;
A
#
# COMPACT_ATOMS: atom_id res chain seq x y z
N PRO A 1 9.59 40.65 -0.59
CA PRO A 1 9.71 39.56 -1.59
C PRO A 1 9.18 40.07 -2.94
N PRO A 2 9.95 39.96 -4.05
CA PRO A 2 9.45 40.37 -5.35
C PRO A 2 8.31 39.43 -5.77
N ARG A 3 7.18 39.99 -6.19
CA ARG A 3 6.04 39.17 -6.67
C ARG A 3 6.50 38.39 -7.91
N PRO A 4 6.22 37.09 -8.00
CA PRO A 4 6.54 36.32 -9.20
C PRO A 4 5.87 36.97 -10.43
N PRO A 5 6.52 36.95 -11.60
CA PRO A 5 5.97 37.56 -12.81
C PRO A 5 4.60 36.94 -13.11
N LEU A 6 3.61 37.78 -13.43
CA LEU A 6 2.20 37.42 -13.69
C LEU A 6 2.01 36.27 -14.69
N ARG A 7 3.01 36.01 -15.54
CA ARG A 7 3.03 34.89 -16.50
C ARG A 7 3.33 33.55 -15.82
N ALA A 8 4.36 33.49 -14.96
CA ALA A 8 4.70 32.28 -14.19
C ALA A 8 3.60 31.89 -13.19
N ALA A 9 2.95 32.88 -12.54
CA ALA A 9 1.82 32.63 -11.66
C ALA A 9 0.55 32.17 -12.43
N ARG A 10 0.40 32.58 -13.69
CA ARG A 10 -0.71 32.16 -14.56
C ARG A 10 -0.48 30.78 -15.17
N ASP A 11 0.76 30.48 -15.55
CA ASP A 11 1.15 29.18 -16.08
C ASP A 11 1.09 28.12 -14.96
N ALA A 12 1.58 28.44 -13.74
CA ALA A 12 1.42 27.58 -12.57
C ALA A 12 -0.05 27.38 -12.14
N ALA A 13 -0.91 28.39 -12.28
CA ALA A 13 -2.35 28.26 -12.01
C ALA A 13 -3.08 27.46 -13.09
N ALA A 14 -2.64 27.53 -14.35
CA ALA A 14 -3.15 26.71 -15.45
C ALA A 14 -2.70 25.24 -15.31
N ASP A 15 -1.46 25.02 -14.89
CA ASP A 15 -0.90 23.70 -14.59
C ASP A 15 -1.58 23.08 -13.36
N ALA A 16 -1.87 23.87 -12.31
CA ALA A 16 -2.62 23.42 -11.15
C ALA A 16 -4.08 23.06 -11.49
N ALA A 17 -4.75 23.88 -12.31
CA ALA A 17 -6.12 23.58 -12.76
C ALA A 17 -6.18 22.38 -13.72
N ALA A 18 -5.15 22.17 -14.54
CA ALA A 18 -5.03 20.98 -15.38
C ALA A 18 -4.72 19.73 -14.55
N ALA A 19 -3.87 19.84 -13.52
CA ALA A 19 -3.59 18.78 -12.57
C ALA A 19 -4.83 18.39 -11.75
N ASP A 20 -5.66 19.36 -11.35
CA ASP A 20 -6.93 19.10 -10.66
C ASP A 20 -7.95 18.39 -11.57
N ALA A 21 -8.04 18.79 -12.84
CA ALA A 21 -8.91 18.12 -13.81
C ALA A 21 -8.44 16.70 -14.14
N GLU A 22 -7.13 16.48 -14.23
CA GLU A 22 -6.52 15.17 -14.42
C GLU A 22 -6.71 14.28 -13.18
N ALA A 23 -6.61 14.85 -11.98
CA ALA A 23 -6.87 14.15 -10.72
C ALA A 23 -8.32 13.65 -10.64
N ASP A 24 -9.31 14.45 -11.03
CA ASP A 24 -10.72 14.04 -11.07
C ASP A 24 -10.95 12.86 -12.03
N VAL A 25 -10.32 12.89 -13.21
CA VAL A 25 -10.38 11.79 -14.18
C VAL A 25 -9.76 10.52 -13.60
N ILE A 26 -8.58 10.62 -12.96
CA ILE A 26 -7.91 9.48 -12.33
C ILE A 26 -8.75 8.90 -11.19
N LEU A 27 -9.33 9.75 -10.34
CA LEU A 27 -10.14 9.33 -9.18
C LEU A 27 -11.45 8.64 -9.60
N SER A 28 -12.00 9.03 -10.74
CA SER A 28 -13.20 8.42 -11.34
C SER A 28 -12.94 7.06 -12.02
N SER A 29 -11.68 6.74 -12.30
CA SER A 29 -11.31 5.50 -12.99
C SER A 29 -11.43 4.25 -12.09
N ALA A 30 -11.77 3.10 -12.71
CA ALA A 30 -11.91 1.83 -12.00
C ALA A 30 -10.57 1.31 -11.43
N ASN A 31 -9.46 1.57 -12.13
CA ASN A 31 -8.12 1.29 -11.64
C ASN A 31 -7.31 2.59 -11.52
N ARG A 32 -7.51 3.29 -10.40
CA ARG A 32 -6.85 4.57 -10.10
C ARG A 32 -5.32 4.55 -10.24
N PRO A 33 -4.58 3.60 -9.64
CA PRO A 33 -3.12 3.58 -9.79
C PRO A 33 -2.69 3.24 -11.22
N GLY A 34 -3.44 2.39 -11.93
CA GLY A 34 -3.20 2.14 -13.36
C GLY A 34 -3.42 3.37 -14.25
N ALA A 35 -4.45 4.16 -13.97
CA ALA A 35 -4.71 5.42 -14.66
C ALA A 35 -3.60 6.46 -14.42
N CYS A 36 -3.08 6.54 -13.20
CA CYS A 36 -1.94 7.41 -12.86
C CYS A 36 -0.66 7.02 -13.62
N LEU A 37 -0.36 5.72 -13.74
CA LEU A 37 0.77 5.22 -14.54
C LEU A 37 0.63 5.53 -16.04
N HIS A 38 -0.59 5.42 -16.55
CA HIS A 38 -0.89 5.75 -17.93
C HIS A 38 -0.72 7.25 -18.20
N ALA A 39 -1.23 8.10 -17.31
CA ALA A 39 -1.01 9.55 -17.35
C ALA A 39 0.50 9.89 -17.36
N LEU A 40 1.28 9.29 -16.46
CA LEU A 40 2.73 9.49 -16.41
C LEU A 40 3.42 9.12 -17.74
N SER A 41 2.97 8.04 -18.37
CA SER A 41 3.49 7.59 -19.68
C SER A 41 3.16 8.57 -20.81
N ILE A 42 1.98 9.20 -20.78
CA ILE A 42 1.60 10.26 -21.73
C ILE A 42 2.51 11.48 -21.54
N VAL A 43 2.71 11.93 -20.30
CA VAL A 43 3.57 13.08 -19.99
C VAL A 43 5.00 12.87 -20.50
N LEU A 44 5.56 11.67 -20.30
CA LEU A 44 6.90 11.34 -20.81
C LEU A 44 6.97 11.38 -22.33
N ARG A 45 5.94 10.84 -23.00
CA ARG A 45 5.86 10.84 -24.46
C ARG A 45 5.75 12.25 -25.03
N ASP A 46 4.94 13.11 -24.42
CA ASP A 46 4.78 14.50 -24.87
C ASP A 46 6.04 15.33 -24.62
N ALA A 47 6.75 15.07 -23.52
CA ALA A 47 8.04 15.70 -23.25
C ALA A 47 9.13 15.25 -24.25
N CYS A 48 9.08 14.00 -24.72
CA CYS A 48 9.94 13.51 -25.80
C CYS A 48 9.58 14.16 -27.15
N ASN A 49 8.29 14.18 -27.51
CA ASN A 49 7.81 14.77 -28.77
C ASN A 49 8.09 16.27 -28.88
N SER A 50 8.08 16.99 -27.75
CA SER A 50 8.40 18.42 -27.67
C SER A 50 9.91 18.71 -27.66
N GLY A 51 10.76 17.69 -27.75
CA GLY A 51 12.22 17.82 -27.76
C GLY A 51 12.82 18.21 -26.40
N LYS A 52 12.02 18.18 -25.32
CA LYS A 52 12.47 18.46 -23.95
C LYS A 52 13.26 17.30 -23.35
N LEU A 53 13.00 16.07 -23.82
CA LEU A 53 13.75 14.87 -23.47
C LEU A 53 14.47 14.30 -24.69
N ASN A 54 15.70 13.83 -24.48
CA ASN A 54 16.43 13.00 -25.45
C ASN A 54 15.92 11.55 -25.39
N ASP A 55 15.99 10.82 -26.52
CA ASP A 55 15.52 9.43 -26.66
C ASP A 55 16.10 8.50 -25.58
N GLN A 56 17.38 8.68 -25.25
CA GLN A 56 18.02 7.91 -24.20
C GLN A 56 17.36 8.16 -22.82
N ALA A 57 17.11 9.43 -22.47
CA ALA A 57 16.45 9.78 -21.21
C ALA A 57 15.00 9.27 -21.18
N HIS A 58 14.28 9.37 -22.30
CA HIS A 58 12.92 8.83 -22.44
C HIS A 58 12.89 7.31 -22.22
N PHE A 59 13.85 6.56 -22.78
CA PHE A 59 13.98 5.12 -22.54
C PHE A 59 14.22 4.79 -21.06
N TYR A 60 15.15 5.50 -20.41
CA TYR A 60 15.43 5.30 -18.98
C TYR A 60 14.21 5.57 -18.10
N LEU A 61 13.49 6.67 -18.33
CA LEU A 61 12.28 6.99 -17.55
C LEU A 61 11.15 6.00 -17.84
N SER A 62 10.94 5.60 -19.09
CA SER A 62 9.94 4.59 -19.45
C SER A 62 10.19 3.26 -18.72
N MET A 63 11.45 2.84 -18.59
CA MET A 63 11.82 1.67 -17.78
C MET A 63 11.50 1.85 -16.29
N ARG A 64 11.65 3.06 -15.73
CA ARG A 64 11.26 3.34 -14.34
C ARG A 64 9.74 3.25 -14.17
N VAL A 65 8.96 3.76 -15.13
CA VAL A 65 7.49 3.63 -15.12
C VAL A 65 7.07 2.17 -15.21
N ASN A 66 7.71 1.37 -16.07
CA ASN A 66 7.43 -0.07 -16.13
C ASN A 66 7.72 -0.76 -14.79
N THR A 67 8.80 -0.40 -14.11
CA THR A 67 9.11 -0.93 -12.78
C THR A 67 8.00 -0.62 -11.76
N LEU A 68 7.39 0.56 -11.83
CA LEU A 68 6.25 0.92 -10.97
C LEU A 68 4.98 0.14 -11.36
N SER A 69 4.76 -0.10 -12.66
CA SER A 69 3.68 -0.97 -13.15
C SER A 69 3.83 -2.41 -12.68
N ASP A 70 5.05 -2.95 -12.71
CA ASP A 70 5.34 -4.30 -12.23
C ASP A 70 5.06 -4.39 -10.72
N ALA A 71 5.54 -3.42 -9.94
CA ALA A 71 5.27 -3.35 -8.50
C ALA A 71 3.76 -3.25 -8.18
N LEU A 72 3.01 -2.46 -8.96
CA LEU A 72 1.55 -2.37 -8.82
C LEU A 72 0.89 -3.74 -9.10
N GLY A 73 1.30 -4.42 -10.17
CA GLY A 73 0.79 -5.76 -10.52
C GLY A 73 1.07 -6.79 -9.42
N GLU A 74 2.25 -6.73 -8.80
CA GLU A 74 2.59 -7.55 -7.64
C GLU A 74 1.67 -7.28 -6.45
N CYS A 75 1.39 -6.01 -6.13
CA CYS A 75 0.44 -5.66 -5.08
C CYS A 75 -0.99 -6.12 -5.40
N GLU A 76 -1.43 -5.96 -6.65
CA GLU A 76 -2.74 -6.46 -7.10
C GLU A 76 -2.84 -7.99 -6.97
N ARG A 77 -1.77 -8.72 -7.28
CA ARG A 77 -1.72 -10.17 -7.12
C ARG A 77 -1.89 -10.57 -5.65
N ILE A 78 -1.12 -9.97 -4.75
CA ILE A 78 -1.22 -10.23 -3.31
C ILE A 78 -2.64 -9.91 -2.81
N PHE A 79 -3.23 -8.80 -3.27
CA PHE A 79 -4.58 -8.40 -2.89
C PHE A 79 -5.67 -9.33 -3.45
N ARG A 80 -5.52 -9.79 -4.70
CA ARG A 80 -6.50 -10.64 -5.40
C ARG A 80 -6.39 -12.12 -5.04
N THR A 81 -5.33 -12.54 -4.35
CA THR A 81 -5.19 -13.90 -3.82
C THR A 81 -5.39 -13.93 -2.30
N PRO A 82 -6.56 -13.53 -1.77
CA PRO A 82 -6.80 -13.63 -0.34
C PRO A 82 -6.85 -15.10 0.07
N ILE A 83 -6.39 -15.37 1.29
CA ILE A 83 -6.54 -16.69 1.90
C ILE A 83 -8.04 -17.00 2.01
N PRO A 84 -8.48 -18.24 1.72
CA PRO A 84 -9.89 -18.57 1.75
C PRO A 84 -10.45 -18.37 3.17
N LEU A 85 -11.53 -17.59 3.32
CA LEU A 85 -12.19 -17.37 4.62
C LEU A 85 -12.59 -18.66 5.35
N SER A 86 -12.79 -19.75 4.60
CA SER A 86 -13.06 -21.07 5.14
C SER A 86 -11.88 -21.63 5.94
N TYR A 87 -10.64 -21.34 5.53
CA TYR A 87 -9.42 -21.76 6.23
C TYR A 87 -9.37 -21.12 7.62
N THR A 88 -9.39 -19.78 7.69
CA THR A 88 -9.34 -19.00 8.92
C THR A 88 -10.44 -19.40 9.91
N ARG A 89 -11.68 -19.56 9.41
CA ARG A 89 -12.81 -20.01 10.24
C ARG A 89 -12.65 -21.44 10.72
N HIS A 90 -12.08 -22.32 9.91
CA HIS A 90 -11.89 -23.71 10.29
C HIS A 90 -10.82 -23.84 11.37
N THR A 91 -9.68 -23.16 11.20
CA THR A 91 -8.58 -23.12 12.17
C THR A 91 -9.07 -22.64 13.53
N SER A 92 -9.79 -21.52 13.58
CA SER A 92 -10.35 -20.97 14.82
C SER A 92 -11.28 -21.96 15.54
N ARG A 93 -12.18 -22.64 14.80
CA ARG A 93 -13.08 -23.66 15.40
C ARG A 93 -12.32 -24.87 15.94
N VAL A 94 -11.31 -25.35 15.21
CA VAL A 94 -10.48 -26.48 15.65
C VAL A 94 -9.69 -26.09 16.89
N LEU A 95 -9.14 -24.89 16.93
CA LEU A 95 -8.42 -24.36 18.09
C LEU A 95 -9.33 -24.26 19.32
N MET A 96 -10.56 -23.76 19.17
CA MET A 96 -11.54 -23.71 20.26
C MET A 96 -11.88 -25.10 20.80
N VAL A 97 -12.11 -26.08 19.93
CA VAL A 97 -12.39 -27.47 20.33
C VAL A 97 -11.17 -28.07 21.05
N TRP A 98 -9.96 -27.82 20.54
CA TRP A 98 -8.72 -28.30 21.16
C TRP A 98 -8.51 -27.70 22.55
N LEU A 99 -8.71 -26.39 22.71
CA LEU A 99 -8.63 -25.71 24.01
C LEU A 99 -9.71 -26.19 24.99
N ALA A 100 -10.90 -26.52 24.51
CA ALA A 100 -11.97 -27.10 25.34
C ALA A 100 -11.64 -28.52 25.83
N LEU A 101 -10.93 -29.31 25.01
CA LEU A 101 -10.48 -30.67 25.36
C LEU A 101 -9.23 -30.69 26.24
N LEU A 102 -8.40 -29.64 26.17
CA LEU A 102 -7.15 -29.51 26.92
C LEU A 102 -7.30 -29.70 28.46
N PRO A 103 -8.28 -29.08 29.16
CA PRO A 103 -8.46 -29.32 30.60
C PRO A 103 -8.87 -30.75 30.93
N LEU A 104 -9.62 -31.43 30.07
CA LEU A 104 -9.99 -32.84 30.29
C LEU A 104 -8.75 -33.73 30.19
N ALA A 105 -7.83 -33.42 29.27
CA ALA A 105 -6.58 -34.15 29.10
C ALA A 105 -5.58 -33.92 30.26
N MET A 106 -5.52 -32.70 30.80
CA MET A 106 -4.59 -32.32 31.86
C MET A 106 -5.10 -32.60 33.29
N ALA A 107 -6.41 -32.67 33.50
CA ALA A 107 -7.04 -32.93 34.80
C ALA A 107 -6.41 -34.10 35.59
N PRO A 108 -6.15 -35.29 35.01
CA PRO A 108 -5.58 -36.41 35.76
C PRO A 108 -4.11 -36.23 36.16
N VAL A 109 -3.38 -35.29 35.54
CA VAL A 109 -1.94 -35.08 35.78
C VAL A 109 -1.69 -33.90 36.74
N ALA A 110 -2.41 -32.79 36.54
CA ALA A 110 -2.13 -31.51 37.20
C ALA A 110 -3.15 -31.11 38.28
N GLY A 111 -4.25 -31.86 38.45
CA GLY A 111 -5.25 -31.60 39.48
C GLY A 111 -5.77 -30.15 39.43
N TRP A 112 -5.74 -29.44 40.57
CA TRP A 112 -6.21 -28.05 40.68
C TRP A 112 -5.40 -27.03 39.86
N VAL A 113 -4.14 -27.33 39.52
CA VAL A 113 -3.28 -26.46 38.69
C VAL A 113 -3.71 -26.48 37.22
N THR A 114 -4.53 -27.46 36.82
CA THR A 114 -5.06 -27.58 35.45
C THR A 114 -5.75 -26.30 34.99
N MET A 115 -6.64 -25.73 35.81
CA MET A 115 -7.40 -24.52 35.44
C MET A 115 -6.53 -23.30 35.12
N PRO A 116 -5.60 -22.86 35.99
CA PRO A 116 -4.73 -21.74 35.66
C PRO A 116 -3.76 -22.06 34.51
N ALA A 117 -3.28 -23.29 34.41
CA ALA A 117 -2.39 -23.70 33.33
C ALA A 117 -3.08 -23.67 31.95
N THR A 118 -4.29 -24.22 31.84
CA THR A 118 -5.05 -24.22 30.57
C THR A 118 -5.55 -22.84 30.21
N ALA A 119 -5.91 -22.01 31.19
CA ALA A 119 -6.26 -20.61 30.95
C ALA A 119 -5.08 -19.84 30.35
N LEU A 120 -3.87 -20.01 30.90
CA LEU A 120 -2.65 -19.39 30.37
C LEU A 120 -2.36 -19.86 28.93
N ILE A 121 -2.42 -21.17 28.68
CA ILE A 121 -2.21 -21.74 27.33
C ILE A 121 -3.24 -21.21 26.34
N ALA A 122 -4.51 -21.14 26.74
CA ALA A 122 -5.59 -20.59 25.93
C ALA A 122 -5.33 -19.12 25.56
N THR A 123 -4.93 -18.28 26.52
CA THR A 123 -4.59 -16.88 26.25
C THR A 123 -3.45 -16.76 25.25
N LEU A 124 -2.39 -17.56 25.38
CA LEU A 124 -1.25 -17.52 24.47
C LEU A 124 -1.64 -17.96 23.05
N LEU A 125 -2.36 -19.08 22.92
CA LEU A 125 -2.74 -19.62 21.61
C LEU A 125 -3.81 -18.78 20.90
N LEU A 126 -4.79 -18.26 21.64
CA LEU A 126 -5.77 -17.33 21.08
C LEU A 126 -5.12 -16.01 20.66
N GLY A 127 -4.12 -15.53 21.40
CA GLY A 127 -3.34 -14.37 21.00
C GLY A 127 -2.55 -14.60 19.69
N ILE A 128 -1.97 -15.79 19.52
CA ILE A 128 -1.29 -16.17 18.27
C ILE A 128 -2.29 -16.24 17.10
N GLU A 129 -3.46 -16.83 17.31
CA GLU A 129 -4.52 -16.91 16.29
C GLU A 129 -4.96 -15.51 15.84
N GLU A 130 -5.15 -14.58 16.78
CA GLU A 130 -5.52 -13.19 16.47
C GLU A 130 -4.45 -12.47 15.64
N ILE A 131 -3.17 -12.64 15.99
CA ILE A 131 -2.04 -12.12 15.21
C ILE A 131 -2.04 -12.75 13.81
N GLY A 132 -2.31 -14.06 13.72
CA GLY A 132 -2.46 -14.78 12.45
C GLY A 132 -3.50 -14.12 11.55
N ILE A 133 -4.70 -13.86 12.06
CA ILE A 133 -5.77 -13.19 11.31
C ILE A 133 -5.35 -11.80 10.82
N GLN A 134 -4.63 -11.03 11.64
CA GLN A 134 -4.13 -9.70 11.24
C GLN A 134 -3.06 -9.78 10.14
N LEU A 135 -2.24 -10.84 10.13
CA LEU A 135 -1.26 -11.11 9.09
C LEU A 135 -1.89 -11.53 7.75
N GLU A 136 -3.09 -12.10 7.77
CA GLU A 136 -3.84 -12.43 6.54
C GLU A 136 -4.31 -11.18 5.77
N GLU A 137 -4.40 -10.01 6.43
CA GLU A 137 -4.78 -8.72 5.84
C GLU A 137 -3.59 -7.72 5.81
N PRO A 138 -2.53 -7.97 5.03
CA PRO A 138 -1.27 -7.21 5.12
C PRO A 138 -1.43 -5.71 4.85
N PHE A 139 -2.26 -5.34 3.87
CA PHE A 139 -2.47 -3.94 3.48
C PHE A 139 -3.32 -3.14 4.48
N ARG A 140 -4.03 -3.82 5.37
CA ARG A 140 -4.80 -3.16 6.43
C ARG A 140 -3.91 -2.81 7.63
N THR A 141 -2.92 -3.65 7.90
CA THR A 141 -1.98 -3.50 9.01
C THR A 141 -0.80 -2.57 8.67
N LEU A 142 -0.39 -2.52 7.39
CA LEU A 142 0.70 -1.66 6.96
C LEU A 142 0.33 -0.16 7.03
N PRO A 143 1.21 0.73 7.53
CA PRO A 143 0.96 2.16 7.57
C PRO A 143 1.19 2.81 6.18
N LEU A 144 0.36 2.44 5.20
CA LEU A 144 0.47 2.91 3.81
C LEU A 144 0.44 4.43 3.70
N GLY A 145 -0.41 5.12 4.47
CA GLY A 145 -0.44 6.58 4.50
C GLY A 145 0.87 7.22 4.95
N ALA A 146 1.54 6.63 5.95
CA ALA A 146 2.84 7.10 6.41
C ALA A 146 3.93 6.86 5.36
N LEU A 147 3.94 5.69 4.72
CA LEU A 147 4.86 5.36 3.64
C LEU A 147 4.68 6.31 2.45
N CYS A 148 3.44 6.58 2.02
CA CYS A 148 3.12 7.55 0.98
C CYS A 148 3.55 8.97 1.35
N SER A 149 3.41 9.37 2.63
CA SER A 149 3.86 10.69 3.08
C SER A 149 5.38 10.86 3.02
N VAL A 150 6.14 9.78 3.18
CA VAL A 150 7.61 9.80 3.07
C VAL A 150 8.02 9.94 1.62
N THR A 151 7.41 9.19 0.71
CA THR A 151 7.71 9.29 -0.73
C THR A 151 7.26 10.63 -1.30
N ALA A 152 6.09 11.13 -0.93
CA ALA A 152 5.62 12.46 -1.34
C ALA A 152 6.59 13.56 -0.91
N ARG A 153 7.00 13.58 0.37
CA ARG A 153 7.99 14.55 0.87
C ARG A 153 9.34 14.46 0.15
N ALA A 154 9.76 13.27 -0.25
CA ALA A 154 11.00 13.10 -1.01
C ALA A 154 10.87 13.72 -2.41
N VAL A 155 9.74 13.52 -3.09
CA VAL A 155 9.44 14.13 -4.40
C VAL A 155 9.34 15.66 -4.28
N ASP A 156 8.60 16.16 -3.29
CA ASP A 156 8.49 17.60 -3.03
C ASP A 156 9.85 18.23 -2.72
N GLY A 157 10.70 17.52 -1.97
CA GLY A 157 12.07 17.94 -1.68
C GLY A 157 12.91 18.09 -2.95
N MET A 158 12.82 17.14 -3.87
CA MET A 158 13.53 17.22 -5.16
C MET A 158 13.03 18.36 -6.05
N TYR A 159 11.71 18.58 -6.08
CA TYR A 159 11.11 19.67 -6.86
C TYR A 159 11.54 21.05 -6.34
N ASN A 160 11.45 21.27 -5.03
CA ASN A 160 11.83 22.53 -4.41
C ASN A 160 13.32 22.87 -4.55
N GLU A 161 14.19 21.86 -4.64
CA GLU A 161 15.62 22.07 -4.88
C GLU A 161 15.90 22.48 -6.33
N HIS A 162 15.14 21.95 -7.29
CA HIS A 162 15.28 22.33 -8.70
C HIS A 162 14.90 23.79 -8.95
N ASP A 163 13.86 24.31 -8.29
CA ASP A 163 13.43 25.71 -8.39
C ASP A 163 14.43 26.72 -7.78
N ARG A 164 15.41 26.26 -7.00
CA ARG A 164 16.43 27.11 -6.37
C ARG A 164 17.71 27.30 -7.20
N ILE A 165 17.90 26.49 -8.24
CA ILE A 165 19.09 26.48 -9.12
C ILE A 165 18.82 27.32 -10.37
#